data_AF-A0A9W8N0U6-F1
#
_entry.id   AF-A0A9W8N0U6-F1
#
_cell.length_a   1.000
_cell.length_b   1.000
_cell.length_c   1.000
_cell.angle_alpha   90.00
_cell.angle_beta   90.00
_cell.angle_gamma   90.00
#
_symmetry.space_group_name_H-M   'P 1'
#
loop_
_entity.id
_entity.type
_entity.pdbx_description
1 polymer ?
#
loop_
_entity_poly.entity_id
_entity_poly.type
_entity_poly.pdbx_seq_one_letter_code
_entity_poly.pdbx_strand_id
1 'polypeptide(L)'
;MTLASKFILAVTVLGSALLGGAASRQYKPTKTFAEQELVPQKAGGLPNCFPAIGFKMPLHIPHSVVNWWCDYDTEYAFMGFSYEVTACQSLEQLRQEFLDIRHTFKGRYVRLYGACDRNGFYDDIVDAAWRANLGVHALIWFGWDDPDIWKTRRDVLLAALHANPKAKFVTRVLQFGSEPLFDWALPPLDLAEQVKLAQENLTSLRIPVTISEMAWGYQFSEPRGSMKIMDQIDFIDAHMLPFFSTEASTADKSWPIVENDINWFVNNGRGKKIYLSQNGWPSTTYPGVEPNSPSAVADVSNEHDYYTLLDEKCSYFKTVGGRGIGWFAHIYSDNQEPGYGIYGKDGSLKFPFAPKIRC
;
A
#
# COMPACT_ATOMS: atom_id res chain seq x y z
N MET A 1 21.25 12.20 11.97
CA MET A 1 19.86 11.74 11.75
C MET A 1 19.82 10.26 12.11
N THR A 2 19.45 9.96 13.34
CA THR A 2 19.31 8.60 13.89
C THR A 2 18.23 8.71 14.95
N LEU A 3 16.96 8.58 14.55
CA LEU A 3 15.91 8.25 15.50
C LEU A 3 15.89 6.73 15.61
N ALA A 4 16.71 6.22 16.53
CA ALA A 4 16.67 4.83 16.93
C ALA A 4 15.41 4.61 17.80
N SER A 5 14.60 3.67 17.35
CA SER A 5 13.39 3.20 18.01
C SER A 5 13.70 2.76 19.45
N LYS A 6 12.98 3.32 20.42
CA LYS A 6 12.97 2.84 21.80
C LYS A 6 11.56 2.35 22.10
N PHE A 7 11.32 1.04 22.01
CA PHE A 7 10.34 0.40 22.88
C PHE A 7 10.76 -1.05 23.18
N ILE A 8 11.02 -1.30 24.46
CA ILE A 8 11.26 -2.61 25.05
C ILE A 8 9.88 -3.21 25.31
N LEU A 9 9.55 -4.32 24.64
CA LEU A 9 8.35 -5.11 24.94
C LEU A 9 8.71 -6.18 25.98
N ALA A 10 8.33 -5.96 27.24
CA ALA A 10 8.31 -7.02 28.25
C ALA A 10 6.92 -7.66 28.24
N VAL A 11 6.80 -8.84 27.63
CA VAL A 11 5.56 -9.65 27.66
C VAL A 11 5.72 -10.73 28.73
N THR A 12 5.00 -10.57 29.84
CA THR A 12 4.83 -11.59 30.86
C THR A 12 3.68 -12.51 30.44
N VAL A 13 3.98 -13.79 30.21
CA VAL A 13 3.00 -14.83 29.89
C VAL A 13 2.27 -15.24 31.17
N LEU A 14 0.95 -15.04 31.20
CA LEU A 14 0.05 -15.72 32.12
C LEU A 14 -1.09 -16.33 31.32
N GLY A 15 -1.02 -17.64 31.15
CA GLY A 15 -2.04 -18.43 30.48
C GLY A 15 -3.29 -18.58 31.35
N SER A 16 -4.44 -18.64 30.69
CA SER A 16 -5.60 -19.38 31.18
C SER A 16 -6.51 -19.70 29.99
N ALA A 17 -6.75 -21.00 29.80
CA ALA A 17 -7.62 -21.57 28.80
C ALA A 17 -9.09 -21.35 29.15
N LEU A 18 -9.90 -20.95 28.17
CA LEU A 18 -11.34 -21.18 28.16
C LEU A 18 -11.79 -21.48 26.72
N LEU A 19 -12.10 -22.75 26.50
CA LEU A 19 -12.75 -23.27 25.30
C LEU A 19 -14.24 -22.89 25.36
N GLY A 20 -14.72 -22.18 24.35
CA GLY A 20 -16.14 -21.91 24.14
C GLY A 20 -16.45 -21.96 22.64
N GLY A 21 -17.15 -23.01 22.21
CA GLY A 21 -17.48 -23.24 20.80
C GLY A 21 -18.45 -22.20 20.25
N ALA A 22 -18.10 -21.61 19.11
CA ALA A 22 -18.96 -20.71 18.35
C ALA A 22 -19.64 -21.50 17.21
N ALA A 23 -20.97 -21.57 17.28
CA ALA A 23 -21.80 -22.14 16.22
C ALA A 23 -21.75 -21.27 14.95
N SER A 24 -21.46 -21.89 13.81
CA SER A 24 -21.46 -21.24 12.50
C SER A 24 -22.87 -20.75 12.12
N ARG A 25 -23.08 -19.44 12.06
CA ARG A 25 -24.27 -18.85 11.43
C ARG A 25 -24.06 -18.79 9.92
N GLN A 26 -24.82 -19.59 9.17
CA GLN A 26 -24.95 -19.44 7.73
C GLN A 26 -25.50 -18.05 7.39
N TYR A 27 -24.70 -17.27 6.67
CA TYR A 27 -25.09 -15.98 6.13
C TYR A 27 -25.91 -16.17 4.86
N LYS A 28 -27.14 -15.62 4.82
CA LYS A 28 -27.92 -15.42 3.61
C LYS A 28 -27.66 -13.98 3.12
N PRO A 29 -27.12 -13.78 1.90
CA PRO A 29 -26.93 -12.44 1.37
C PRO A 29 -28.27 -11.82 1.00
N THR A 30 -28.60 -10.68 1.61
CA THR A 30 -29.70 -9.82 1.18
C THR A 30 -29.12 -8.51 0.65
N LYS A 31 -29.22 -8.36 -0.68
CA LYS A 31 -29.24 -7.15 -1.53
C LYS A 31 -28.31 -7.34 -2.73
N THR A 32 -28.95 -7.65 -3.85
CA THR A 32 -28.43 -7.53 -5.21
C THR A 32 -27.95 -6.10 -5.45
N PHE A 33 -26.65 -5.93 -5.66
CA PHE A 33 -26.14 -4.75 -6.35
C PHE A 33 -26.66 -4.81 -7.79
N ALA A 34 -27.21 -3.70 -8.27
CA ALA A 34 -27.63 -3.56 -9.65
C ALA A 34 -26.43 -3.84 -10.57
N GLU A 35 -26.56 -4.92 -11.32
CA GLU A 35 -25.66 -5.32 -12.40
C GLU A 35 -25.74 -4.25 -13.48
N GLN A 36 -24.73 -3.37 -13.55
CA GLN A 36 -24.55 -2.52 -14.71
C GLN A 36 -24.09 -3.42 -15.87
N GLU A 37 -24.86 -3.43 -16.96
CA GLU A 37 -24.52 -4.14 -18.19
C GLU A 37 -23.10 -3.77 -18.66
N LEU A 38 -22.18 -4.72 -18.50
CA LEU A 38 -20.85 -4.66 -19.09
C LEU A 38 -20.98 -4.89 -20.60
N VAL A 39 -20.88 -3.81 -21.38
CA VAL A 39 -20.67 -3.91 -22.82
C VAL A 39 -19.33 -4.61 -23.05
N PRO A 40 -19.28 -5.73 -23.80
CA PRO A 40 -18.03 -6.46 -24.03
C PRO A 40 -17.06 -5.59 -24.84
N GLN A 41 -15.98 -5.10 -24.20
CA GLN A 41 -14.86 -4.54 -24.93
C GLN A 41 -14.14 -5.66 -25.70
N LYS A 42 -14.01 -5.47 -27.01
CA LYS A 42 -13.23 -6.33 -27.92
C LYS A 42 -11.82 -6.54 -27.36
N ALA A 43 -11.47 -7.80 -27.09
CA ALA A 43 -10.10 -8.22 -26.81
C ALA A 43 -9.20 -7.95 -28.03
N GLY A 44 -8.20 -7.08 -27.89
CA GLY A 44 -7.19 -6.87 -28.92
C GLY A 44 -6.45 -5.52 -28.92
N GLY A 45 -6.91 -4.50 -28.18
CA GLY A 45 -6.19 -3.24 -27.99
C GLY A 45 -5.48 -3.18 -26.64
N LEU A 46 -4.36 -2.44 -26.54
CA LEU A 46 -3.83 -2.04 -25.24
C LEU A 46 -4.93 -1.31 -24.45
N PRO A 47 -5.07 -1.53 -23.13
CA PRO A 47 -6.08 -0.83 -22.35
C PRO A 47 -5.88 0.69 -22.49
N ASN A 48 -6.90 1.40 -22.97
CA ASN A 48 -6.90 2.85 -23.12
C ASN A 48 -7.25 3.57 -21.80
N CYS A 49 -6.96 2.94 -20.67
CA CYS A 49 -7.23 3.44 -19.31
C CYS A 49 -5.92 3.66 -18.56
N PHE A 50 -5.95 4.58 -17.61
CA PHE A 50 -4.83 4.91 -16.73
C PHE A 50 -4.81 3.97 -15.52
N PRO A 51 -3.63 3.48 -15.05
CA PRO A 51 -2.27 3.75 -15.51
C PRO A 51 -1.64 2.61 -16.34
N ALA A 52 -2.41 1.96 -17.23
CA ALA A 52 -1.89 0.85 -18.04
C ALA A 52 -0.57 1.23 -18.76
N ILE A 53 0.33 0.26 -18.97
CA ILE A 53 1.69 0.52 -19.51
C ILE A 53 1.67 1.29 -20.84
N GLY A 54 0.68 1.03 -21.69
CA GLY A 54 0.50 1.70 -22.98
C GLY A 54 -0.28 3.02 -22.94
N PHE A 55 -0.85 3.40 -21.79
CA PHE A 55 -1.61 4.64 -21.67
C PHE A 55 -0.71 5.86 -21.94
N LYS A 56 -1.26 6.89 -22.55
CA LYS A 56 -0.56 8.16 -22.79
C LYS A 56 -1.34 9.27 -22.12
N MET A 57 -0.68 10.02 -21.24
CA MET A 57 -1.28 11.21 -20.64
C MET A 57 -1.68 12.21 -21.73
N PRO A 58 -2.90 12.77 -21.66
CA PRO A 58 -3.37 13.77 -22.61
C PRO A 58 -2.60 15.09 -22.42
N LEU A 59 -2.48 15.87 -23.50
CA LEU A 59 -1.86 17.20 -23.45
C LEU A 59 -2.67 18.20 -22.62
N HIS A 60 -3.99 18.00 -22.55
CA HIS A 60 -4.91 18.83 -21.78
C HIS A 60 -5.59 17.99 -20.69
N ILE A 61 -5.80 18.60 -19.53
CA ILE A 61 -6.47 17.97 -18.40
C ILE A 61 -7.92 17.66 -18.80
N PRO A 62 -8.38 16.40 -18.72
CA PRO A 62 -9.77 16.07 -19.02
C PRO A 62 -10.75 16.78 -18.08
N HIS A 63 -12.00 16.91 -18.51
CA HIS A 63 -13.05 17.45 -17.63
C HIS A 63 -13.56 16.42 -16.61
N SER A 64 -13.48 15.12 -16.91
CA SER A 64 -14.10 14.03 -16.15
C SER A 64 -13.17 12.84 -15.96
N VAL A 65 -13.30 12.15 -14.82
CA VAL A 65 -12.59 10.91 -14.47
C VAL A 65 -13.39 9.65 -14.86
N VAL A 66 -14.54 9.78 -15.52
CA VAL A 66 -15.33 8.64 -16.02
C VAL A 66 -14.49 7.85 -17.04
N ASN A 67 -14.36 6.54 -16.84
CA ASN A 67 -13.55 5.62 -17.66
C ASN A 67 -12.06 6.00 -17.72
N TRP A 68 -11.58 6.83 -16.78
CA TRP A 68 -10.18 7.21 -16.70
C TRP A 68 -9.34 6.05 -16.16
N TRP A 69 -9.73 5.53 -15.01
CA TRP A 69 -9.01 4.47 -14.32
C TRP A 69 -9.28 3.10 -14.94
N CYS A 70 -8.25 2.27 -15.00
CA CYS A 70 -8.42 0.86 -15.32
C CYS A 70 -9.22 0.14 -14.24
N ASP A 71 -9.90 -0.91 -14.67
CA ASP A 71 -10.60 -1.81 -13.77
C ASP A 71 -9.60 -2.54 -12.86
N TYR A 72 -9.99 -2.70 -11.60
CA TYR A 72 -9.18 -3.32 -10.56
C TYR A 72 -8.74 -4.76 -10.88
N ASP A 73 -9.44 -5.46 -11.78
CA ASP A 73 -9.11 -6.82 -12.23
C ASP A 73 -7.89 -6.87 -13.15
N THR A 74 -7.43 -5.73 -13.66
CA THR A 74 -6.16 -5.59 -14.40
C THR A 74 -4.98 -5.25 -13.50
N GLU A 75 -5.23 -5.00 -12.21
CA GLU A 75 -4.27 -4.43 -11.26
C GLU A 75 -3.71 -5.50 -10.32
N TYR A 76 -3.12 -6.55 -10.88
CA TYR A 76 -2.46 -7.62 -10.15
C TYR A 76 -0.96 -7.69 -10.47
N ALA A 77 -0.23 -8.49 -9.69
CA ALA A 77 1.22 -8.61 -9.73
C ALA A 77 1.91 -7.28 -9.42
N PHE A 78 3.08 -7.00 -10.01
CA PHE A 78 3.82 -5.78 -9.69
C PHE A 78 3.03 -4.51 -10.06
N MET A 79 2.91 -3.62 -9.08
CA MET A 79 2.24 -2.32 -9.23
C MET A 79 3.24 -1.17 -9.24
N GLY A 80 4.33 -1.26 -8.49
CA GLY A 80 5.31 -0.20 -8.36
C GLY A 80 5.98 -0.21 -7.00
N PHE A 81 6.28 0.96 -6.44
CA PHE A 81 7.09 1.09 -5.24
C PHE A 81 6.38 1.85 -4.13
N SER A 82 6.63 1.47 -2.88
CA SER A 82 6.59 2.46 -1.80
C SER A 82 7.70 3.50 -2.03
N TYR A 83 7.46 4.75 -1.66
CA TYR A 83 8.39 5.86 -1.89
C TYR A 83 8.39 6.80 -0.68
N GLU A 84 9.52 6.89 0.00
CA GLU A 84 9.70 7.70 1.21
C GLU A 84 9.83 9.19 0.84
N VAL A 85 9.12 10.08 1.55
CA VAL A 85 9.09 11.51 1.24
C VAL A 85 9.56 12.46 2.34
N THR A 86 9.97 11.97 3.52
CA THR A 86 10.43 12.81 4.63
C THR A 86 11.64 13.66 4.26
N ALA A 87 12.47 13.20 3.31
CA ALA A 87 13.56 13.99 2.77
C ALA A 87 13.12 15.22 1.96
N CYS A 88 11.81 15.41 1.72
CA CYS A 88 11.25 16.55 0.99
C CYS A 88 11.88 16.74 -0.40
N GLN A 89 11.92 15.66 -1.19
CA GLN A 89 12.56 15.65 -2.50
C GLN A 89 12.09 16.82 -3.39
N SER A 90 13.01 17.33 -4.20
CA SER A 90 12.67 18.36 -5.18
C SER A 90 11.76 17.80 -6.27
N LEU A 91 10.97 18.66 -6.92
CA LEU A 91 10.15 18.27 -8.08
C LEU A 91 10.98 17.59 -9.18
N GLU A 92 12.21 18.04 -9.42
CA GLU A 92 13.07 17.45 -10.44
C GLU A 92 13.52 16.03 -10.07
N GLN A 93 13.87 15.82 -8.80
CA GLN A 93 14.18 14.48 -8.30
C GLN A 93 12.96 13.56 -8.37
N LEU A 94 11.78 14.02 -7.92
CA LEU A 94 10.54 13.25 -8.02
C LEU A 94 10.23 12.87 -9.47
N ARG A 95 10.41 13.79 -10.42
CA ARG A 95 10.20 13.53 -11.85
C ARG A 95 11.19 12.48 -12.38
N GLN A 96 12.45 12.58 -12.02
CA GLN A 96 13.47 11.63 -12.46
C GLN A 96 13.18 10.22 -11.92
N GLU A 97 12.95 10.09 -10.62
CA GLU A 97 12.72 8.79 -9.98
C GLU A 97 11.37 8.19 -10.39
N PHE A 98 10.31 9.00 -10.55
CA PHE A 98 9.02 8.48 -11.04
C PHE A 98 9.10 8.05 -12.52
N LEU A 99 9.87 8.76 -13.36
CA LEU A 99 10.12 8.30 -14.73
C LEU A 99 10.90 6.99 -14.73
N ASP A 100 11.87 6.82 -13.84
CA ASP A 100 12.59 5.56 -13.69
C ASP A 100 11.64 4.41 -13.28
N ILE A 101 10.80 4.63 -12.26
CA ILE A 101 9.76 3.68 -11.84
C ILE A 101 8.91 3.24 -13.03
N ARG A 102 8.47 4.18 -13.87
CA ARG A 102 7.66 3.88 -15.05
C ARG A 102 8.44 3.12 -16.12
N HIS A 103 9.63 3.60 -16.49
CA HIS A 103 10.29 3.17 -17.71
C HIS A 103 11.22 1.98 -17.51
N THR A 104 11.89 1.90 -16.37
CA THR A 104 12.83 0.84 -16.01
C THR A 104 12.07 -0.38 -15.50
N PHE A 105 11.20 -0.21 -14.50
CA PHE A 105 10.52 -1.33 -13.84
C PHE A 105 9.10 -1.61 -14.33
N LYS A 106 8.59 -0.79 -15.25
CA LYS A 106 7.18 -0.85 -15.70
C LYS A 106 6.19 -0.66 -14.53
N GLY A 107 6.55 0.19 -13.57
CA GLY A 107 5.66 0.63 -12.52
C GLY A 107 4.40 1.32 -13.08
N ARG A 108 3.31 1.12 -12.37
CA ARG A 108 2.00 1.74 -12.60
C ARG A 108 1.65 2.76 -11.51
N TYR A 109 2.19 2.56 -10.32
CA TYR A 109 1.87 3.34 -9.14
C TYR A 109 3.12 3.68 -8.32
N VAL A 110 3.04 4.76 -7.56
CA VAL A 110 3.85 5.01 -6.38
C VAL A 110 2.95 5.08 -5.17
N ARG A 111 3.39 4.49 -4.05
CA ARG A 111 2.73 4.60 -2.76
C ARG A 111 3.58 5.46 -1.85
N LEU A 112 3.06 6.60 -1.41
CA LEU A 112 3.83 7.49 -0.54
C LEU A 112 4.05 6.83 0.83
N TYR A 113 5.20 7.11 1.42
CA TYR A 113 5.58 6.69 2.77
C TYR A 113 6.27 7.86 3.49
N GLY A 114 5.94 8.08 4.76
CA GLY A 114 6.37 9.29 5.49
C GLY A 114 5.61 10.57 5.07
N ALA A 115 6.13 11.72 5.45
CA ALA A 115 5.54 13.02 5.10
C ALA A 115 6.58 14.12 4.96
N CYS A 116 6.33 15.03 4.02
CA CYS A 116 7.04 16.30 3.90
C CYS A 116 6.07 17.45 4.15
N ASP A 117 6.37 18.28 5.15
CA ASP A 117 5.52 19.41 5.55
C ASP A 117 5.87 20.71 4.79
N ARG A 118 6.63 20.63 3.69
CA ARG A 118 6.91 21.76 2.80
C ARG A 118 5.66 22.17 2.04
N ASN A 119 5.36 23.47 2.05
CA ASN A 119 4.27 24.02 1.25
C ASN A 119 4.41 23.68 -0.25
N GLY A 120 3.33 23.26 -0.88
CA GLY A 120 3.28 22.84 -2.28
C GLY A 120 3.88 21.46 -2.58
N PHE A 121 4.36 20.71 -1.59
CA PHE A 121 4.99 19.40 -1.85
C PHE A 121 4.04 18.39 -2.53
N TYR A 122 2.76 18.36 -2.13
CA TYR A 122 1.79 17.47 -2.77
C TYR A 122 1.48 17.87 -4.22
N ASP A 123 1.58 19.15 -4.57
CA ASP A 123 1.49 19.58 -5.98
C ASP A 123 2.67 19.06 -6.78
N ASP A 124 3.86 19.05 -6.20
CA ASP A 124 5.05 18.48 -6.83
C ASP A 124 4.91 16.97 -7.07
N ILE A 125 4.32 16.24 -6.11
CA ILE A 125 3.99 14.81 -6.28
C ILE A 125 3.01 14.61 -7.44
N VAL A 126 1.91 15.37 -7.46
CA VAL A 126 0.88 15.29 -8.51
C VAL A 126 1.48 15.59 -9.89
N ASP A 127 2.33 16.61 -9.98
CA ASP A 127 2.97 17.00 -11.23
C ASP A 127 4.02 15.99 -11.71
N ALA A 128 4.82 15.43 -10.80
CA ALA A 128 5.77 14.38 -11.12
C ALA A 128 5.04 13.11 -11.60
N ALA A 129 3.99 12.69 -10.89
CA ALA A 129 3.19 11.50 -11.22
C ALA A 129 2.46 11.66 -12.56
N TRP A 130 1.86 12.84 -12.80
CA TRP A 130 1.25 13.17 -14.08
C TRP A 130 2.27 13.06 -15.22
N ARG A 131 3.46 13.65 -15.06
CA ARG A 131 4.51 13.59 -16.09
C ARG A 131 4.99 12.17 -16.34
N ALA A 132 5.16 11.38 -15.29
CA ALA A 132 5.68 10.02 -15.35
C ALA A 132 4.62 8.99 -15.75
N ASN A 133 3.35 9.39 -15.86
CA ASN A 133 2.24 8.48 -16.13
C ASN A 133 2.10 7.38 -15.06
N LEU A 134 2.17 7.79 -13.78
CA LEU A 134 2.01 6.93 -12.62
C LEU A 134 0.82 7.38 -11.77
N GLY A 135 0.06 6.42 -11.24
CA GLY A 135 -0.90 6.71 -10.18
C GLY A 135 -0.21 6.85 -8.82
N VAL A 136 -0.89 7.47 -7.87
CA VAL A 136 -0.39 7.75 -6.51
C VAL A 136 -1.35 7.16 -5.49
N HIS A 137 -0.82 6.33 -4.58
CA HIS A 137 -1.46 6.04 -3.29
C HIS A 137 -0.93 7.10 -2.32
N ALA A 138 -1.72 8.16 -2.10
CA ALA A 138 -1.34 9.27 -1.24
C ALA A 138 -1.46 8.86 0.23
N LEU A 139 -0.74 9.53 1.13
CA LEU A 139 -0.69 9.16 2.54
C LEU A 139 -0.87 10.37 3.45
N ILE A 140 -1.73 10.23 4.46
CA ILE A 140 -1.70 11.06 5.66
C ILE A 140 -0.83 10.32 6.67
N TRP A 141 0.38 10.81 6.89
CA TRP A 141 1.29 10.22 7.88
C TRP A 141 1.01 10.75 9.28
N PHE A 142 0.84 9.84 10.24
CA PHE A 142 0.54 10.19 11.62
C PHE A 142 1.73 10.85 12.34
N GLY A 143 2.96 10.44 12.01
CA GLY A 143 4.15 10.92 12.72
C GLY A 143 4.30 10.28 14.10
N TRP A 144 5.45 10.52 14.71
CA TRP A 144 5.82 9.95 16.01
C TRP A 144 5.93 11.01 17.11
N ASP A 145 6.26 12.25 16.74
CA ASP A 145 6.67 13.28 17.69
C ASP A 145 5.51 14.19 18.16
N ASP A 146 4.46 14.31 17.35
CA ASP A 146 3.29 15.14 17.63
C ASP A 146 2.03 14.32 17.31
N PRO A 147 1.19 14.00 18.32
CA PRO A 147 -0.02 13.19 18.12
C PRO A 147 -1.11 13.89 17.30
N ASP A 148 -0.97 15.19 17.02
CA ASP A 148 -1.94 15.99 16.29
C ASP A 148 -1.45 16.46 14.90
N ILE A 149 -0.17 16.26 14.55
CA ILE A 149 0.40 16.73 13.27
C ILE A 149 -0.33 16.17 12.05
N TRP A 150 -0.90 14.97 12.18
CA TRP A 150 -1.70 14.33 11.14
C TRP A 150 -2.92 15.15 10.73
N LYS A 151 -3.48 15.97 11.64
CA LYS A 151 -4.62 16.86 11.33
C LYS A 151 -4.20 17.91 10.33
N THR A 152 -3.05 18.56 10.56
CA THR A 152 -2.48 19.53 9.63
C THR A 152 -2.13 18.87 8.30
N ARG A 153 -1.50 17.69 8.32
CA ARG A 153 -1.15 16.95 7.09
C ARG A 153 -2.38 16.54 6.29
N ARG A 154 -3.44 16.07 6.96
CA ARG A 154 -4.74 15.78 6.36
C ARG A 154 -5.29 17.02 5.68
N ASP A 155 -5.38 18.13 6.39
CA ASP A 155 -6.01 19.35 5.87
C ASP A 155 -5.23 19.90 4.67
N VAL A 156 -3.89 19.90 4.73
CA VAL A 156 -3.02 20.31 3.63
C VAL A 156 -3.18 19.40 2.41
N LEU A 157 -3.16 18.08 2.61
CA LEU A 157 -3.30 17.11 1.51
C LEU A 157 -4.70 17.21 0.86
N LEU A 158 -5.76 17.23 1.66
CA LEU A 158 -7.13 17.37 1.13
C LEU A 158 -7.29 18.68 0.37
N ALA A 159 -6.76 19.79 0.89
CA ALA A 159 -6.79 21.07 0.19
C ALA A 159 -6.03 21.00 -1.15
N ALA A 160 -4.84 20.39 -1.19
CA ALA A 160 -4.08 20.21 -2.42
C ALA A 160 -4.83 19.34 -3.45
N LEU A 161 -5.49 18.25 -3.01
CA LEU A 161 -6.28 17.38 -3.90
C LEU A 161 -7.46 18.13 -4.55
N HIS A 162 -8.08 19.07 -3.85
CA HIS A 162 -9.16 19.91 -4.42
C HIS A 162 -8.63 21.05 -5.29
N ALA A 163 -7.51 21.67 -4.90
CA ALA A 163 -6.97 22.83 -5.59
C ALA A 163 -6.24 22.47 -6.90
N ASN A 164 -5.58 21.32 -6.95
CA ASN A 164 -4.81 20.91 -8.11
C ASN A 164 -5.68 20.19 -9.15
N PRO A 165 -5.89 20.74 -10.36
CA PRO A 165 -6.79 20.16 -11.35
C PRO A 165 -6.35 18.78 -11.86
N LYS A 166 -5.09 18.40 -11.68
CA LYS A 166 -4.55 17.08 -12.07
C LYS A 166 -4.74 16.02 -10.98
N ALA A 167 -4.93 16.41 -9.72
CA ALA A 167 -4.89 15.48 -8.58
C ALA A 167 -5.87 14.32 -8.72
N LYS A 168 -7.13 14.58 -9.10
CA LYS A 168 -8.15 13.54 -9.30
C LYS A 168 -7.85 12.51 -10.40
N PHE A 169 -6.88 12.81 -11.27
CA PHE A 169 -6.47 11.93 -12.37
C PHE A 169 -5.23 11.10 -12.04
N VAL A 170 -4.48 11.44 -10.99
CA VAL A 170 -3.26 10.71 -10.61
C VAL A 170 -3.37 10.09 -9.23
N THR A 171 -4.16 10.66 -8.32
CA THR A 171 -4.38 10.08 -7.00
C THR A 171 -5.40 8.95 -7.08
N ARG A 172 -4.91 7.71 -6.97
CA ARG A 172 -5.73 6.48 -7.02
C ARG A 172 -6.46 6.24 -5.72
N VAL A 173 -5.86 6.63 -4.59
CA VAL A 173 -6.41 6.48 -3.24
C VAL A 173 -5.72 7.42 -2.27
N LEU A 174 -6.43 7.76 -1.20
CA LEU A 174 -5.88 8.33 0.02
C LEU A 174 -5.78 7.28 1.12
N GLN A 175 -4.57 7.02 1.63
CA GLN A 175 -4.32 6.22 2.82
C GLN A 175 -4.39 7.14 4.06
N PHE A 176 -5.36 6.90 4.94
CA PHE A 176 -5.50 7.57 6.22
C PHE A 176 -4.62 6.88 7.27
N GLY A 177 -3.31 7.01 7.09
CA GLY A 177 -2.32 6.36 7.94
C GLY A 177 -1.71 5.10 7.33
N SER A 178 -0.53 4.80 7.84
CA SER A 178 0.25 3.59 7.64
C SER A 178 0.45 3.00 9.02
N GLU A 179 0.00 1.77 9.23
CA GLU A 179 -0.01 1.06 10.52
C GLU A 179 -0.77 1.74 11.67
N PRO A 180 -1.86 2.51 11.43
CA PRO A 180 -2.48 3.29 12.49
C PRO A 180 -3.10 2.45 13.63
N LEU A 181 -3.45 1.18 13.38
CA LEU A 181 -3.92 0.26 14.43
C LEU A 181 -2.79 -0.42 15.17
N PHE A 182 -1.72 -0.79 14.47
CA PHE A 182 -0.51 -1.34 15.08
C PHE A 182 0.16 -0.31 16.00
N ASP A 183 0.28 0.93 15.53
CA ASP A 183 0.91 2.05 16.27
C ASP A 183 0.02 2.68 17.33
N TRP A 184 -1.25 2.26 17.41
CA TRP A 184 -2.28 2.88 18.26
C TRP A 184 -2.42 4.39 18.00
N ALA A 185 -2.24 4.83 16.76
CA ALA A 185 -2.24 6.23 16.37
C ALA A 185 -3.59 6.92 16.69
N LEU A 186 -4.70 6.18 16.56
CA LEU A 186 -6.03 6.59 16.99
C LEU A 186 -6.82 5.40 17.56
N PRO A 187 -7.82 5.64 18.43
CA PRO A 187 -8.83 4.64 18.75
C PRO A 187 -9.53 4.13 17.48
N PRO A 188 -9.82 2.82 17.33
CA PRO A 188 -10.31 2.29 16.06
C PRO A 188 -11.63 2.90 15.55
N LEU A 189 -12.54 3.28 16.46
CA LEU A 189 -13.80 3.92 16.08
C LEU A 189 -13.58 5.36 15.60
N ASP A 190 -12.65 6.09 16.20
CA ASP A 190 -12.30 7.45 15.78
C ASP A 190 -11.59 7.41 14.42
N LEU A 191 -10.72 6.42 14.20
CA LEU A 191 -10.08 6.19 12.91
C LEU A 191 -11.11 5.86 11.82
N ALA A 192 -12.11 5.01 12.12
CA ALA A 192 -13.20 4.72 11.17
C ALA A 192 -13.98 5.99 10.80
N GLU A 193 -14.26 6.86 11.77
CA GLU A 193 -14.92 8.14 11.51
C GLU A 193 -14.04 9.07 10.67
N GLN A 194 -12.72 9.14 10.92
CA GLN A 194 -11.82 9.93 10.10
C GLN A 194 -11.75 9.43 8.65
N VAL A 195 -11.74 8.11 8.41
CA VAL A 195 -11.82 7.52 7.07
C VAL A 195 -13.13 7.96 6.38
N LYS A 196 -14.26 7.85 7.09
CA LYS A 196 -15.57 8.26 6.56
C LYS A 196 -15.61 9.74 6.19
N LEU A 197 -15.12 10.63 7.07
CA LEU A 197 -15.06 12.08 6.81
C LEU A 197 -14.18 12.40 5.59
N ALA A 198 -13.06 11.69 5.43
CA ALA A 198 -12.21 11.83 4.25
C ALA A 198 -12.94 11.36 2.97
N GLN A 199 -13.71 10.27 3.01
CA GLN A 199 -14.52 9.82 1.86
C GLN A 199 -15.57 10.85 1.46
N GLU A 200 -16.27 11.42 2.45
CA GLU A 200 -17.26 12.48 2.22
C GLU A 200 -16.59 13.71 1.57
N ASN A 201 -15.42 14.11 2.07
CA ASN A 201 -14.64 15.22 1.51
C ASN A 201 -14.19 14.98 0.06
N LEU A 202 -13.80 13.74 -0.27
CA LEU A 202 -13.24 13.38 -1.58
C LEU A 202 -14.28 12.89 -2.60
N THR A 203 -15.56 12.86 -2.24
CA THR A 203 -16.64 12.35 -3.10
C THR A 203 -16.69 13.07 -4.47
N SER A 204 -16.50 14.39 -4.50
CA SER A 204 -16.50 15.17 -5.74
C SER A 204 -15.31 14.86 -6.67
N LEU A 205 -14.19 14.42 -6.09
CA LEU A 205 -12.98 14.02 -6.80
C LEU A 205 -13.01 12.55 -7.21
N ARG A 206 -13.89 11.75 -6.59
CA ARG A 206 -13.98 10.28 -6.74
C ARG A 206 -12.66 9.58 -6.39
N ILE A 207 -11.99 10.08 -5.35
CA ILE A 207 -10.78 9.46 -4.80
C ILE A 207 -11.21 8.54 -3.63
N PRO A 208 -11.00 7.22 -3.74
CA PRO A 208 -11.20 6.27 -2.64
C PRO A 208 -10.32 6.58 -1.42
N VAL A 209 -10.73 6.09 -0.26
CA VAL A 209 -9.99 6.18 0.99
C VAL A 209 -9.81 4.80 1.61
N THR A 210 -8.61 4.56 2.15
CA THR A 210 -8.28 3.35 2.90
C THR A 210 -7.39 3.67 4.10
N ILE A 211 -6.96 2.66 4.84
CA ILE A 211 -5.75 2.70 5.69
C ILE A 211 -4.77 1.64 5.16
N SER A 212 -3.48 1.85 5.38
CA SER A 212 -2.45 0.85 5.06
C SER A 212 -2.06 0.12 6.34
N GLU A 213 -2.30 -1.19 6.46
CA GLU A 213 -2.25 -1.88 7.76
C GLU A 213 -1.90 -3.37 7.66
N MET A 214 -1.34 -3.94 8.73
CA MET A 214 -1.11 -5.38 8.88
C MET A 214 -2.37 -6.12 9.30
N ALA A 215 -2.47 -7.42 8.95
CA ALA A 215 -3.54 -8.27 9.46
C ALA A 215 -3.56 -8.29 11.00
N TRP A 216 -2.38 -8.22 11.63
CA TRP A 216 -2.24 -8.18 13.08
C TRP A 216 -2.90 -6.95 13.72
N GLY A 217 -2.74 -5.75 13.14
CA GLY A 217 -3.30 -4.51 13.70
C GLY A 217 -4.82 -4.58 13.82
N TYR A 218 -5.48 -5.17 12.82
CA TYR A 218 -6.91 -5.47 12.87
C TYR A 218 -7.25 -6.51 13.95
N GLN A 219 -6.57 -7.66 13.97
CA GLN A 219 -6.84 -8.74 14.92
C GLN A 219 -6.69 -8.29 16.37
N PHE A 220 -5.58 -7.62 16.68
CA PHE A 220 -5.30 -7.11 18.03
C PHE A 220 -6.34 -6.09 18.49
N SER A 221 -6.81 -5.25 17.56
CA SER A 221 -7.76 -4.18 17.86
C SER A 221 -9.22 -4.57 17.65
N GLU A 222 -9.52 -5.84 17.38
CA GLU A 222 -10.89 -6.33 17.14
C GLU A 222 -11.83 -6.06 18.33
N PRO A 223 -11.44 -6.35 19.60
CA PRO A 223 -12.29 -6.03 20.75
C PRO A 223 -12.59 -4.54 20.90
N ARG A 224 -11.78 -3.67 20.26
CA ARG A 224 -11.90 -2.21 20.26
C ARG A 224 -12.59 -1.67 19.01
N GLY A 225 -13.07 -2.54 18.11
CA GLY A 225 -13.88 -2.18 16.95
C GLY A 225 -13.13 -1.96 15.64
N SER A 226 -11.90 -2.48 15.48
CA SER A 226 -11.12 -2.36 14.23
C SER A 226 -11.87 -2.83 12.98
N MET A 227 -12.76 -3.82 13.10
CA MET A 227 -13.55 -4.32 11.98
C MET A 227 -14.52 -3.27 11.41
N LYS A 228 -14.84 -2.20 12.15
CA LYS A 228 -15.56 -1.04 11.60
C LYS A 228 -14.76 -0.29 10.55
N ILE A 229 -13.43 -0.25 10.70
CA ILE A 229 -12.54 0.32 9.69
C ILE A 229 -12.51 -0.59 8.47
N MET A 230 -12.38 -1.91 8.67
CA MET A 230 -12.45 -2.89 7.58
C MET A 230 -13.76 -2.77 6.81
N ASP A 231 -14.89 -2.50 7.47
CA ASP A 231 -16.16 -2.20 6.81
C ASP A 231 -16.12 -0.89 6.01
N GLN A 232 -15.51 0.16 6.55
CA GLN A 232 -15.52 1.53 6.04
C GLN A 232 -14.61 1.79 4.81
N ILE A 233 -13.41 1.21 4.78
CA ILE A 233 -12.41 1.47 3.71
C ILE A 233 -12.90 1.02 2.33
N ASP A 234 -12.50 1.70 1.25
CA ASP A 234 -12.93 1.35 -0.11
C ASP A 234 -12.23 0.10 -0.67
N PHE A 235 -10.97 -0.08 -0.31
CA PHE A 235 -10.19 -1.26 -0.60
C PHE A 235 -9.12 -1.50 0.48
N ILE A 236 -8.38 -2.59 0.41
CA ILE A 236 -7.37 -3.00 1.39
C ILE A 236 -5.98 -2.68 0.87
N ASP A 237 -5.25 -1.84 1.60
CA ASP A 237 -3.81 -1.72 1.48
C ASP A 237 -3.16 -2.48 2.64
N ALA A 238 -2.58 -3.64 2.33
CA ALA A 238 -2.09 -4.61 3.28
C ALA A 238 -0.57 -4.54 3.43
N HIS A 239 -0.10 -4.54 4.67
CA HIS A 239 1.31 -4.71 4.98
C HIS A 239 1.65 -6.19 5.09
N MET A 240 2.60 -6.63 4.27
CA MET A 240 3.11 -8.01 4.20
C MET A 240 4.58 -8.00 4.58
N LEU A 241 4.85 -8.22 5.86
CA LEU A 241 6.20 -8.10 6.44
C LEU A 241 6.65 -9.43 7.05
N PRO A 242 6.82 -10.49 6.25
CA PRO A 242 7.09 -11.83 6.77
C PRO A 242 8.42 -11.93 7.51
N PHE A 243 9.37 -11.01 7.26
CA PHE A 243 10.65 -10.93 7.98
C PHE A 243 10.48 -10.75 9.50
N PHE A 244 9.42 -10.06 9.93
CA PHE A 244 9.13 -9.86 11.35
C PHE A 244 8.31 -10.99 11.98
N SER A 245 7.98 -12.05 11.24
CA SER A 245 7.34 -13.22 11.84
C SER A 245 8.31 -13.96 12.76
N THR A 246 7.80 -14.52 13.87
CA THR A 246 8.57 -15.46 14.69
C THR A 246 8.90 -16.76 13.96
N GLU A 247 8.24 -17.02 12.83
CA GLU A 247 8.47 -18.18 11.95
C GLU A 247 9.41 -17.85 10.78
N ALA A 248 9.91 -16.62 10.68
CA ALA A 248 10.78 -16.19 9.60
C ALA A 248 12.09 -16.99 9.57
N SER A 249 12.53 -17.34 8.35
CA SER A 249 13.84 -17.98 8.13
C SER A 249 14.52 -17.40 6.88
N THR A 250 14.40 -18.03 5.73
CA THR A 250 14.84 -17.49 4.44
C THR A 250 13.65 -17.00 3.63
N ALA A 251 13.90 -16.05 2.73
CA ALA A 251 12.85 -15.40 1.96
C ALA A 251 12.05 -16.37 1.07
N ASP A 252 12.73 -17.35 0.45
CA ASP A 252 12.11 -18.40 -0.36
C ASP A 252 11.11 -19.29 0.41
N LYS A 253 11.21 -19.32 1.74
CA LYS A 253 10.32 -20.06 2.65
C LYS A 253 9.23 -19.20 3.26
N SER A 254 9.15 -17.92 2.92
CA SER A 254 8.23 -16.98 3.57
C SER A 254 6.78 -17.08 3.06
N TRP A 255 6.52 -17.85 1.99
CA TRP A 255 5.19 -17.91 1.38
C TRP A 255 4.06 -18.29 2.34
N PRO A 256 4.19 -19.30 3.21
CA PRO A 256 3.12 -19.64 4.16
C PRO A 256 2.74 -18.47 5.08
N ILE A 257 3.72 -17.63 5.46
CA ILE A 257 3.51 -16.45 6.30
C ILE A 257 2.69 -15.40 5.51
N VAL A 258 3.13 -15.10 4.29
CA VAL A 258 2.44 -14.15 3.39
C VAL A 258 1.03 -14.62 3.05
N GLU A 259 0.87 -15.89 2.72
CA GLU A 259 -0.42 -16.49 2.36
C GLU A 259 -1.39 -16.50 3.54
N ASN A 260 -0.91 -16.72 4.76
CA ASN A 260 -1.73 -16.64 5.96
C ASN A 260 -2.36 -15.25 6.14
N ASP A 261 -1.54 -14.19 6.01
CA ASP A 261 -2.03 -12.81 6.15
C ASP A 261 -2.95 -12.42 4.99
N ILE A 262 -2.63 -12.81 3.76
CA ILE A 262 -3.52 -12.63 2.59
C ILE A 262 -4.87 -13.31 2.85
N ASN A 263 -4.88 -14.56 3.29
CA ASN A 263 -6.11 -15.30 3.56
C ASN A 263 -6.96 -14.62 4.65
N TRP A 264 -6.32 -14.04 5.66
CA TRP A 264 -7.03 -13.24 6.66
C TRP A 264 -7.74 -12.05 6.01
N PHE A 265 -7.07 -11.27 5.16
CA PHE A 265 -7.68 -10.15 4.44
C PHE A 265 -8.77 -10.59 3.47
N VAL A 266 -8.58 -11.69 2.75
CA VAL A 266 -9.59 -12.24 1.82
C VAL A 266 -10.87 -12.62 2.58
N ASN A 267 -10.74 -13.29 3.72
CA ASN A 267 -11.88 -13.74 4.52
C ASN A 267 -12.65 -12.58 5.17
N ASN A 268 -11.95 -11.51 5.56
CA ASN A 268 -12.54 -10.39 6.30
C ASN A 268 -12.88 -9.18 5.41
N GLY A 269 -12.28 -9.10 4.22
CA GLY A 269 -12.35 -7.96 3.31
C GLY A 269 -13.61 -7.88 2.43
N ARG A 270 -14.49 -8.90 2.48
CA ARG A 270 -15.76 -8.95 1.73
C ARG A 270 -15.61 -8.66 0.23
N GLY A 271 -14.55 -9.19 -0.39
CA GLY A 271 -14.28 -9.05 -1.82
C GLY A 271 -13.76 -7.68 -2.26
N LYS A 272 -13.30 -6.85 -1.32
CA LYS A 272 -12.57 -5.61 -1.63
C LYS A 272 -11.27 -5.91 -2.38
N LYS A 273 -10.83 -4.95 -3.19
CA LYS A 273 -9.51 -5.00 -3.84
C LYS A 273 -8.42 -5.03 -2.77
N ILE A 274 -7.35 -5.77 -3.02
CA ILE A 274 -6.18 -5.85 -2.13
C ILE A 274 -4.94 -5.40 -2.91
N TYR A 275 -4.15 -4.52 -2.30
CA TYR A 275 -2.75 -4.31 -2.65
C TYR A 275 -1.85 -4.64 -1.47
N LEU A 276 -0.70 -5.26 -1.73
CA LEU A 276 0.37 -5.39 -0.75
C LEU A 276 1.18 -4.08 -0.77
N SER A 277 0.78 -3.10 0.04
CA SER A 277 1.23 -1.71 -0.03
C SER A 277 2.60 -1.46 0.62
N GLN A 278 2.90 -2.20 1.69
CA GLN A 278 4.25 -2.32 2.27
C GLN A 278 4.62 -3.80 2.29
N ASN A 279 5.60 -4.18 1.47
CA ASN A 279 5.88 -5.58 1.16
C ASN A 279 7.33 -5.74 0.71
N GLY A 280 8.13 -6.46 1.50
CA GLY A 280 9.57 -6.60 1.27
C GLY A 280 10.27 -7.50 2.27
N TRP A 281 11.53 -7.80 1.97
CA TRP A 281 12.47 -8.53 2.82
C TRP A 281 13.80 -7.78 2.83
N PRO A 282 14.37 -7.40 3.99
CA PRO A 282 15.52 -6.51 4.00
C PRO A 282 16.83 -7.23 3.67
N SER A 283 17.76 -6.54 3.01
CA SER A 283 19.15 -6.96 2.79
C SER A 283 20.11 -6.62 3.92
N THR A 284 19.66 -5.90 4.95
CA THR A 284 20.41 -5.63 6.17
C THR A 284 19.45 -5.27 7.29
N THR A 285 19.86 -5.49 8.53
CA THR A 285 19.14 -5.01 9.71
C THR A 285 19.86 -3.83 10.35
N TYR A 286 19.13 -3.10 11.20
CA TYR A 286 19.65 -2.04 12.04
C TYR A 286 18.75 -1.91 13.29
N PRO A 287 19.20 -1.19 14.35
CA PRO A 287 18.43 -1.08 15.58
C PRO A 287 16.99 -0.58 15.38
N GLY A 288 16.03 -1.39 15.83
CA GLY A 288 14.60 -1.16 15.68
C GLY A 288 13.94 -1.88 14.50
N VAL A 289 14.72 -2.55 13.65
CA VAL A 289 14.28 -3.27 12.44
C VAL A 289 14.89 -4.67 12.38
N GLU A 290 15.13 -5.25 13.55
CA GLU A 290 15.58 -6.63 13.70
C GLU A 290 14.41 -7.62 13.52
N PRO A 291 14.69 -8.86 13.06
CA PRO A 291 13.66 -9.88 12.96
C PRO A 291 13.27 -10.39 14.34
N ASN A 292 12.02 -10.87 14.46
CA ASN A 292 11.56 -11.57 15.67
C ASN A 292 12.00 -13.05 15.71
N SER A 293 12.65 -13.54 14.65
CA SER A 293 13.20 -14.89 14.57
C SER A 293 14.73 -14.84 14.42
N PRO A 294 15.50 -15.60 15.21
CA PRO A 294 16.95 -15.69 15.03
C PRO A 294 17.35 -16.44 13.75
N SER A 295 16.40 -17.10 13.07
CA SER A 295 16.65 -17.80 11.81
C SER A 295 16.47 -16.90 10.59
N ALA A 296 15.92 -15.70 10.78
CA ALA A 296 15.67 -14.75 9.69
C ALA A 296 16.98 -14.19 9.14
N VAL A 297 17.19 -14.31 7.82
CA VAL A 297 18.44 -13.89 7.17
C VAL A 297 18.22 -12.61 6.38
N ALA A 298 18.86 -11.51 6.78
CA ALA A 298 18.84 -10.26 6.04
C ALA A 298 20.13 -10.09 5.21
N ASP A 299 20.04 -10.37 3.92
CA ASP A 299 21.10 -10.13 2.93
C ASP A 299 20.50 -9.87 1.54
N VAL A 300 21.34 -9.43 0.60
CA VAL A 300 20.91 -9.08 -0.77
C VAL A 300 20.29 -10.29 -1.50
N SER A 301 20.75 -11.51 -1.20
CA SER A 301 20.20 -12.73 -1.81
C SER A 301 18.75 -12.95 -1.37
N ASN A 302 18.48 -12.85 -0.08
CA ASN A 302 17.13 -13.08 0.46
C ASN A 302 16.15 -11.98 0.03
N GLU A 303 16.57 -10.72 -0.08
CA GLU A 303 15.71 -9.69 -0.65
C GLU A 303 15.33 -10.00 -2.11
N HIS A 304 16.30 -10.39 -2.94
CA HIS A 304 16.04 -10.82 -4.31
C HIS A 304 15.11 -12.05 -4.37
N ASP A 305 15.36 -13.04 -3.53
CA ASP A 305 14.59 -14.28 -3.50
C ASP A 305 13.15 -14.04 -3.05
N TYR A 306 12.91 -13.05 -2.18
CA TYR A 306 11.56 -12.65 -1.78
C TYR A 306 10.75 -12.12 -2.97
N TYR A 307 11.32 -11.21 -3.77
CA TYR A 307 10.61 -10.69 -4.94
C TYR A 307 10.48 -11.75 -6.05
N THR A 308 11.44 -12.66 -6.18
CA THR A 308 11.34 -13.83 -7.06
C THR A 308 10.16 -14.70 -6.65
N LEU A 309 10.03 -14.98 -5.34
CA LEU A 309 8.90 -15.73 -4.80
C LEU A 309 7.57 -15.07 -5.13
N LEU A 310 7.43 -13.75 -4.99
CA LEU A 310 6.19 -13.04 -5.37
C LEU A 310 5.88 -13.18 -6.87
N ASP A 311 6.90 -13.12 -7.72
CA ASP A 311 6.76 -13.31 -9.17
C ASP A 311 6.36 -14.75 -9.55
N GLU A 312 6.82 -15.76 -8.81
CA GLU A 312 6.37 -17.15 -8.96
C GLU A 312 4.89 -17.31 -8.59
N LYS A 313 4.38 -16.48 -7.67
CA LYS A 313 2.99 -16.47 -7.22
C LYS A 313 2.07 -15.59 -8.06
N CYS A 314 2.53 -15.09 -9.21
CA CYS A 314 1.71 -14.26 -10.12
C CYS A 314 0.33 -14.89 -10.41
N SER A 315 0.29 -16.17 -10.80
CA SER A 315 -0.99 -16.86 -11.09
C SER A 315 -1.91 -16.92 -9.87
N TYR A 316 -1.35 -17.11 -8.68
CA TYR A 316 -2.12 -17.02 -7.43
C TYR A 316 -2.70 -15.61 -7.31
N PHE A 317 -1.86 -14.56 -7.35
CA PHE A 317 -2.31 -13.16 -7.24
C PHE A 317 -3.38 -12.77 -8.25
N LYS A 318 -3.34 -13.29 -9.48
CA LYS A 318 -4.37 -13.04 -10.49
C LYS A 318 -5.72 -13.68 -10.14
N THR A 319 -5.72 -14.81 -9.45
CA THR A 319 -6.92 -15.63 -9.19
C THR A 319 -7.54 -15.41 -7.82
N VAL A 320 -6.83 -14.78 -6.87
CA VAL A 320 -7.41 -14.46 -5.55
C VAL A 320 -8.64 -13.57 -5.70
N GLY A 321 -9.66 -13.85 -4.89
CA GLY A 321 -10.88 -13.04 -4.81
C GLY A 321 -10.61 -11.57 -4.52
N GLY A 322 -11.54 -10.69 -4.90
CA GLY A 322 -11.32 -9.24 -4.81
C GLY A 322 -10.62 -8.64 -6.02
N ARG A 323 -10.76 -9.26 -7.20
CA ARG A 323 -10.21 -8.79 -8.48
C ARG A 323 -8.68 -8.88 -8.54
N GLY A 324 -8.12 -9.93 -7.95
CA GLY A 324 -6.68 -10.19 -7.85
C GLY A 324 -5.94 -9.26 -6.89
N ILE A 325 -4.65 -9.54 -6.68
CA ILE A 325 -3.77 -8.82 -5.75
C ILE A 325 -2.65 -8.15 -6.52
N GLY A 326 -2.49 -6.83 -6.33
CA GLY A 326 -1.31 -6.10 -6.74
C GLY A 326 -0.31 -5.97 -5.59
N TRP A 327 0.99 -5.83 -5.87
CA TRP A 327 1.99 -5.63 -4.82
C TRP A 327 2.96 -4.50 -5.17
N PHE A 328 3.40 -3.79 -4.13
CA PHE A 328 4.43 -2.77 -4.18
C PHE A 328 5.73 -3.36 -3.64
N ALA A 329 6.86 -3.03 -4.25
CA ALA A 329 8.16 -3.22 -3.64
C ALA A 329 8.37 -2.12 -2.60
N HIS A 330 8.54 -2.52 -1.34
CA HIS A 330 9.01 -1.63 -0.30
C HIS A 330 10.51 -1.83 -0.14
N ILE A 331 11.36 -0.90 -0.59
CA ILE A 331 11.12 0.48 -1.08
C ILE A 331 11.98 0.79 -2.34
N TYR A 332 11.86 1.99 -2.92
CA TYR A 332 12.60 2.35 -4.14
C TYR A 332 14.13 2.34 -3.96
N SER A 333 14.66 2.87 -2.85
CA SER A 333 16.11 2.99 -2.62
C SER A 333 16.51 2.88 -1.14
N ASP A 334 17.72 2.37 -0.86
CA ASP A 334 18.30 2.28 0.48
C ASP A 334 18.60 3.67 1.08
N ASN A 335 18.61 4.72 0.25
CA ASN A 335 18.65 6.11 0.71
C ASN A 335 17.31 6.58 1.29
N GLN A 336 16.23 5.86 0.99
CA GLN A 336 14.90 6.08 1.55
C GLN A 336 14.69 5.21 2.79
N GLU A 337 15.01 3.91 2.71
CA GLU A 337 15.00 3.02 3.87
C GLU A 337 16.11 1.96 3.76
N PRO A 338 17.12 1.99 4.64
CA PRO A 338 18.26 1.08 4.53
C PRO A 338 17.86 -0.40 4.54
N GLY A 339 18.31 -1.15 3.55
CA GLY A 339 18.10 -2.59 3.45
C GLY A 339 16.86 -2.98 2.65
N TYR A 340 15.88 -2.10 2.48
CA TYR A 340 14.67 -2.41 1.72
C TYR A 340 14.70 -1.89 0.28
N GLY A 341 15.65 -1.04 -0.07
CA GLY A 341 15.64 -0.36 -1.35
C GLY A 341 16.13 -1.20 -2.50
N ILE A 342 15.37 -1.33 -3.60
CA ILE A 342 15.86 -2.03 -4.81
C ILE A 342 17.16 -1.40 -5.35
N TYR A 343 17.28 -0.07 -5.28
CA TYR A 343 18.56 0.62 -5.43
C TYR A 343 19.33 0.65 -4.10
N GLY A 344 20.61 0.28 -4.14
CA GLY A 344 21.53 0.48 -3.03
C GLY A 344 21.84 1.96 -2.78
N LYS A 345 22.59 2.23 -1.71
CA LYS A 345 22.99 3.59 -1.33
C LYS A 345 23.89 4.28 -2.37
N ASP A 346 24.58 3.50 -3.18
CA ASP A 346 25.41 3.97 -4.30
C ASP A 346 24.60 4.39 -5.54
N GLY A 347 23.28 4.17 -5.53
CA GLY A 347 22.40 4.43 -6.66
C GLY A 347 22.38 3.32 -7.72
N SER A 348 23.06 2.19 -7.48
CA SER A 348 23.03 1.02 -8.35
C SER A 348 21.95 0.04 -7.90
N LEU A 349 21.41 -0.76 -8.81
CA LEU A 349 20.55 -1.89 -8.43
C LEU A 349 21.33 -2.89 -7.57
N LYS A 350 20.74 -3.34 -6.46
CA LYS A 350 21.36 -4.40 -5.62
C LYS A 350 21.37 -5.76 -6.31
N PHE A 351 20.37 -6.00 -7.16
CA PHE A 351 20.22 -7.19 -8.01
C PHE A 351 19.39 -6.82 -9.26
N PRO A 352 19.44 -7.62 -10.34
CA PRO A 352 18.54 -7.43 -11.48
C PRO A 352 17.08 -7.50 -11.04
N PHE A 353 16.32 -6.43 -11.25
CA PHE A 353 14.92 -6.35 -10.84
C PHE A 353 14.03 -6.05 -12.05
N ALA A 354 13.28 -7.06 -12.49
CA ALA A 354 12.38 -6.99 -13.65
C ALA A 354 11.08 -7.77 -13.36
N PRO A 355 10.26 -7.29 -12.41
CA PRO A 355 9.14 -8.06 -11.89
C PRO A 355 8.02 -8.24 -12.91
N LYS A 356 7.22 -9.30 -12.75
CA LYS A 356 6.07 -9.57 -13.62
C LYS A 356 4.98 -8.52 -13.40
N ILE A 357 4.61 -7.86 -14.49
CA ILE A 357 3.43 -6.98 -14.56
C ILE A 357 2.17 -7.68 -15.09
N ARG A 358 2.29 -8.96 -15.46
CA ARG A 358 1.20 -9.80 -15.96
C ARG A 358 1.49 -11.29 -15.76
N CYS A 359 0.39 -12.03 -15.64
CA CYS A 359 0.28 -13.49 -15.67
C CYS A 359 -0.80 -13.81 -16.74
#